data_AF-A0A938S6J3-F1
#
_entry.id   AF-A0A938S6J3-F1
#
_cell.length_a   1.000
_cell.length_b   1.000
_cell.length_c   1.000
_cell.angle_alpha   90.00
_cell.angle_beta   90.00
_cell.angle_gamma   90.00
#
_symmetry.space_group_name_H-M   'P 1'
#
loop_
_entity.id
_entity.type
_entity.pdbx_description
1 polymer ?
#
loop_
_entity_poly.entity_id
_entity_poly.type
_entity_poly.pdbx_seq_one_letter_code
_entity_poly.pdbx_strand_id
1 'polypeptide(L)'
;MNQAAESPRIVNIAGPNGAGKTTFAREYLPKEAGFPDFINVDLIAQGLSPFAPDKAALQAGKLMLAQIARQVSRRESFAFETTLSGLSYSRHIPRWRRAGYHVKLIFL
;
A
#
# COMPACT_ATOMS: atom_id res chain seq x y z
N MET A 1 -15.55 27.53 8.97
CA MET A 1 -16.23 26.22 9.02
C MET A 1 -15.16 25.14 9.15
N ASN A 2 -15.10 24.51 10.32
CA ASN A 2 -14.09 23.48 10.61
C ASN A 2 -14.54 22.19 9.91
N GLN A 3 -13.97 21.87 8.74
CA GLN A 3 -14.14 20.54 8.16
C GLN A 3 -13.54 19.56 9.17
N ALA A 4 -14.35 18.67 9.75
CA ALA A 4 -13.84 17.57 10.54
C ALA A 4 -12.82 16.83 9.67
N ALA A 5 -11.55 16.81 10.11
CA ALA A 5 -10.48 16.16 9.33
C ALA A 5 -10.91 14.72 9.04
N GLU A 6 -11.09 14.40 7.77
CA GLU A 6 -11.56 13.09 7.33
C GLU A 6 -10.62 12.00 7.89
N SER A 7 -11.18 10.88 8.36
CA SER A 7 -10.36 9.80 8.93
C SER A 7 -9.41 9.29 7.84
N PRO A 8 -8.10 9.18 8.12
CA PRO A 8 -7.15 8.77 7.11
C PRO A 8 -7.44 7.34 6.64
N ARG A 9 -7.13 7.07 5.39
CA ARG A 9 -7.58 5.85 4.71
C ARG A 9 -6.38 5.00 4.33
N ILE A 10 -6.50 3.69 4.49
CA ILE A 10 -5.54 2.71 3.98
C ILE A 10 -6.27 1.79 3.02
N VAL A 11 -5.82 1.74 1.78
CA VAL A 11 -6.36 0.83 0.76
C VAL A 11 -5.37 -0.28 0.50
N ASN A 12 -5.77 -1.51 0.80
CA ASN A 12 -5.05 -2.70 0.42
C ASN A 12 -5.61 -3.22 -0.91
N ILE A 13 -4.78 -3.25 -1.95
CA ILE A 13 -5.10 -3.85 -3.25
C ILE A 13 -4.50 -5.25 -3.29
N ALA A 14 -5.36 -6.26 -3.26
CA ALA A 14 -5.02 -7.66 -3.12
C ALA A 14 -5.46 -8.50 -4.32
N GLY A 15 -4.86 -9.68 -4.49
CA GLY A 15 -5.18 -10.59 -5.60
C GLY A 15 -3.94 -11.32 -6.15
N PRO A 16 -4.12 -12.41 -6.91
CA PRO A 16 -3.02 -13.19 -7.46
C PRO A 16 -2.19 -12.40 -8.47
N ASN A 17 -1.01 -12.92 -8.83
CA ASN A 17 -0.20 -12.36 -9.92
C ASN A 17 -1.00 -12.38 -11.23
N GLY A 18 -0.90 -11.31 -12.02
CA GLY A 18 -1.66 -11.18 -13.27
C GLY A 18 -3.10 -10.65 -13.14
N ALA A 19 -3.65 -10.48 -11.92
CA ALA A 19 -5.02 -9.97 -11.71
C ALA A 19 -5.24 -8.49 -12.07
N GLY A 20 -4.23 -7.78 -12.60
CA GLY A 20 -4.36 -6.37 -12.99
C GLY A 20 -4.29 -5.35 -11.84
N LYS A 21 -3.87 -5.75 -10.63
CA LYS A 21 -3.75 -4.88 -9.43
C LYS A 21 -2.98 -3.58 -9.66
N THR A 22 -1.81 -3.65 -10.28
CA THR A 22 -0.99 -2.46 -10.55
C THR A 22 -1.66 -1.54 -11.57
N THR A 23 -2.34 -2.10 -12.59
CA THR A 23 -3.11 -1.31 -13.57
C THR A 23 -4.27 -0.61 -12.88
N PHE A 24 -5.07 -1.34 -12.11
CA PHE A 24 -6.14 -0.78 -11.30
C PHE A 24 -5.63 0.32 -10.37
N ALA A 25 -4.52 0.09 -9.66
CA ALA A 25 -3.93 1.07 -8.76
C ALA A 25 -3.57 2.38 -9.49
N ARG A 26 -2.91 2.28 -10.66
CA ARG A 26 -2.47 3.45 -11.44
C ARG A 26 -3.62 4.25 -12.03
N GLU A 27 -4.70 3.58 -12.42
CA GLU A 27 -5.85 4.24 -13.06
C GLU A 27 -6.86 4.77 -12.06
N TYR A 28 -7.15 4.00 -10.99
CA TYR A 28 -8.19 4.32 -10.02
C TYR A 28 -7.70 5.24 -8.88
N LEU A 29 -6.51 4.99 -8.33
CA LEU A 29 -6.07 5.69 -7.11
C LEU A 29 -5.91 7.21 -7.29
N PRO A 30 -5.27 7.72 -8.36
CA PRO A 30 -5.10 9.16 -8.54
C PRO A 30 -6.40 9.86 -8.95
N LYS A 31 -7.24 9.20 -9.77
CA LYS A 31 -8.39 9.83 -10.42
C LYS A 31 -9.65 9.79 -9.56
N GLU A 32 -9.95 8.62 -8.98
CA GLU A 32 -11.25 8.36 -8.35
C GLU A 32 -11.15 8.35 -6.83
N ALA A 33 -10.00 7.92 -6.28
CA ALA A 33 -9.85 7.70 -4.84
C ALA A 33 -9.05 8.80 -4.12
N GLY A 34 -8.36 9.68 -4.87
CA GLY A 34 -7.57 10.79 -4.31
C GLY A 34 -6.42 10.33 -3.42
N PHE A 35 -5.78 9.20 -3.76
CA PHE A 35 -4.59 8.72 -3.04
C PHE A 35 -3.33 9.16 -3.78
N PRO A 36 -2.50 10.04 -3.18
CA PRO A 36 -1.26 10.47 -3.82
C PRO A 36 -0.18 9.38 -3.79
N ASP A 37 -0.19 8.52 -2.76
CA ASP A 37 0.86 7.54 -2.52
C ASP A 37 0.37 6.10 -2.73
N PHE A 38 1.12 5.38 -3.57
CA PHE A 38 0.95 3.96 -3.84
C PHE A 38 2.25 3.20 -3.56
N ILE A 39 2.20 2.23 -2.65
CA ILE A 39 3.35 1.44 -2.21
C ILE A 39 3.26 0.03 -2.81
N ASN A 40 4.21 -0.33 -3.67
CA ASN A 40 4.29 -1.65 -4.30
C ASN A 40 5.74 -2.15 -4.25
N VAL A 41 5.93 -3.42 -3.86
CA VAL A 41 7.26 -4.02 -3.66
C VAL A 41 8.04 -4.18 -4.97
N ASP A 42 7.37 -4.52 -6.06
CA ASP A 42 7.99 -4.71 -7.38
C ASP A 42 8.46 -3.36 -7.94
N LEU A 43 7.69 -2.28 -7.75
CA LEU A 43 8.10 -0.92 -8.13
C LEU A 43 9.31 -0.45 -7.31
N ILE A 44 9.36 -0.79 -6.02
CA ILE A 44 10.54 -0.50 -5.18
C ILE A 44 11.75 -1.31 -5.66
N ALA A 45 11.60 -2.61 -5.91
CA ALA A 45 12.67 -3.46 -6.40
C ALA A 45 13.23 -2.98 -7.74
N GLN A 46 12.35 -2.58 -8.66
CA GLN A 46 12.69 -1.99 -9.95
C GLN A 46 13.45 -0.66 -9.80
N GLY A 47 13.07 0.18 -8.83
CA GLY A 47 13.78 1.42 -8.52
C GLY A 47 15.17 1.17 -7.90
N LEU A 48 15.32 0.12 -7.09
CA LEU A 48 16.60 -0.25 -6.48
C LEU A 48 17.57 -0.91 -7.47
N SER A 49 17.07 -1.78 -8.34
CA SER A 49 17.88 -2.49 -9.32
C SER A 49 17.14 -2.58 -10.66
N PRO A 50 17.27 -1.57 -11.53
CA PRO A 50 16.51 -1.52 -12.77
C PRO A 50 16.76 -2.70 -13.72
N PHE A 51 17.94 -3.30 -13.66
CA PHE A 51 18.34 -4.42 -14.52
C PHE A 51 18.26 -5.79 -13.82
N ALA A 52 18.04 -5.85 -12.50
CA ALA A 52 17.92 -7.10 -11.77
C ALA A 52 17.04 -6.96 -10.50
N PRO A 53 15.73 -6.65 -10.64
CA PRO A 53 14.84 -6.39 -9.49
C PRO A 53 14.76 -7.56 -8.50
N ASP A 54 14.82 -8.81 -8.98
CA ASP A 54 14.77 -10.01 -8.16
C ASP A 54 15.88 -10.06 -7.10
N LYS A 55 17.07 -9.52 -7.43
CA LYS A 55 18.19 -9.42 -6.49
C LYS A 55 17.93 -8.42 -5.36
N ALA A 56 17.01 -7.48 -5.58
CA ALA A 56 16.61 -6.46 -4.62
C ALA A 56 15.34 -6.83 -3.83
N ALA A 57 14.69 -7.97 -4.10
CA ALA A 57 13.38 -8.32 -3.53
C ALA A 57 13.33 -8.24 -1.99
N LEU A 58 14.34 -8.78 -1.30
CA LEU A 58 14.41 -8.75 0.16
C LEU A 58 14.55 -7.31 0.71
N GLN A 59 15.38 -6.50 0.06
CA GLN A 59 15.58 -5.10 0.44
C GLN A 59 14.32 -4.27 0.15
N ALA A 60 13.68 -4.49 -1.00
CA ALA A 60 12.43 -3.85 -1.39
C ALA A 60 11.30 -4.15 -0.38
N GLY A 61 11.18 -5.40 0.07
CA GLY A 61 10.21 -5.77 1.11
C GLY A 61 10.44 -5.03 2.43
N LYS A 62 11.69 -4.89 2.87
CA LYS A 62 12.02 -4.10 4.09
C LYS A 62 11.67 -2.62 3.91
N LEU A 63 11.98 -2.03 2.75
CA LEU A 63 11.64 -0.64 2.44
C LEU A 63 10.13 -0.43 2.36
N MET A 64 9.38 -1.36 1.79
CA MET A 64 7.92 -1.31 1.75
C MET A 64 7.33 -1.23 3.16
N LEU A 65 7.77 -2.11 4.08
CA LEU A 65 7.31 -2.11 5.46
C LEU A 65 7.69 -0.82 6.20
N ALA A 66 8.90 -0.31 5.98
CA ALA A 66 9.34 0.97 6.54
C ALA A 66 8.51 2.15 6.02
N GLN A 67 8.19 2.16 4.73
CA GLN A 67 7.37 3.21 4.12
C GLN A 67 5.93 3.16 4.64
N ILE A 68 5.33 1.98 4.78
CA ILE A 68 4.03 1.80 5.44
C ILE A 68 4.06 2.35 6.87
N ALA A 69 5.09 1.98 7.66
CA ALA A 69 5.23 2.46 9.04
C ALA A 69 5.36 3.99 9.11
N ARG A 70 6.10 4.58 8.17
CA ARG A 70 6.25 6.04 8.04
C ARG A 70 4.92 6.73 7.73
N GLN A 71 4.16 6.28 6.73
CA GLN A 71 2.85 6.87 6.42
C GLN A 71 1.90 6.77 7.62
N VAL A 72 1.90 5.64 8.32
CA VAL A 72 1.10 5.43 9.54
C VAL A 72 1.49 6.40 10.65
N SER A 73 2.78 6.62 10.87
CA SER A 73 3.28 7.57 11.88
C SER A 73 2.91 9.02 11.57
N ARG A 74 2.81 9.37 10.28
CA ARG A 74 2.44 10.70 9.80
C ARG A 74 0.93 10.90 9.69
N ARG A 75 0.15 9.86 9.99
CA ARG A 75 -1.31 9.84 9.86
C ARG A 75 -1.80 10.10 8.43
N GLU A 76 -0.99 9.75 7.43
CA GLU A 76 -1.26 10.00 6.01
C GLU A 76 -2.05 8.85 5.38
N SER A 77 -2.88 9.17 4.39
CA SER A 77 -3.61 8.17 3.60
C SER A 77 -2.71 7.57 2.52
N PHE A 78 -2.77 6.26 2.32
CA PHE A 78 -1.98 5.59 1.28
C PHE A 78 -2.66 4.31 0.79
N ALA A 79 -2.26 3.86 -0.39
CA ALA A 79 -2.61 2.55 -0.90
C ALA A 79 -1.36 1.67 -0.99
N PHE A 80 -1.54 0.36 -0.88
CA PHE A 80 -0.46 -0.59 -1.14
C PHE A 80 -0.98 -1.84 -1.82
N GLU A 81 -0.11 -2.48 -2.60
CA GLU A 81 -0.41 -3.74 -3.29
C GLU A 81 0.21 -4.93 -2.57
N THR A 82 -0.52 -6.04 -2.53
CA THR A 82 0.00 -7.33 -2.03
C THR A 82 -0.68 -8.50 -2.73
N THR A 83 -0.04 -9.67 -2.74
CA THR A 83 -0.67 -10.92 -3.20
C THR A 83 -1.43 -11.65 -2.09
N LEU A 84 -1.36 -11.15 -0.84
CA LEU A 84 -1.84 -11.86 0.37
C LEU A 84 -1.25 -13.27 0.53
N SER A 85 -0.12 -13.57 -0.11
CA SER A 85 0.58 -14.86 0.00
C SER A 85 1.18 -15.12 1.39
N GLY A 86 1.21 -14.11 2.27
CA GLY A 86 1.66 -14.22 3.65
C GLY A 86 0.74 -13.49 4.64
N LEU A 87 0.78 -13.89 5.90
CA LEU A 87 -0.08 -13.36 6.97
C LEU A 87 0.45 -12.06 7.61
N SER A 88 1.58 -11.52 7.15
CA SER A 88 2.25 -10.37 7.79
C SER A 88 1.34 -9.15 7.95
N TYR A 89 0.60 -8.77 6.90
CA TYR A 89 -0.28 -7.59 6.91
C TYR A 89 -1.53 -7.76 7.78
N SER A 90 -2.03 -8.99 7.94
CA SER A 90 -3.25 -9.27 8.74
C SER A 90 -3.12 -8.77 10.19
N ARG A 91 -1.91 -8.82 10.75
CA ARG A 91 -1.61 -8.36 12.12
C ARG A 91 -1.58 -6.84 12.26
N HIS A 92 -1.37 -6.12 11.15
CA HIS A 92 -1.32 -4.65 11.15
C HIS A 92 -2.70 -4.01 11.03
N ILE A 93 -3.64 -4.65 10.34
CA ILE A 93 -5.00 -4.10 10.11
C ILE A 93 -5.71 -3.72 11.43
N PRO A 94 -5.73 -4.56 12.50
CA PRO A 94 -6.35 -4.16 13.77
C PRO A 94 -5.65 -2.99 14.45
N ARG A 95 -4.33 -2.82 14.24
CA ARG A 95 -3.57 -1.69 14.80
C ARG A 95 -3.92 -0.39 14.08
N TRP A 96 -4.01 -0.43 12.75
CA TRP A 96 -4.40 0.74 11.95
C TRP A 96 -5.82 1.20 12.28
N ARG A 97 -6.78 0.26 12.38
CA ARG A 97 -8.16 0.58 12.78
C ARG A 97 -8.22 1.25 14.16
N ARG A 98 -7.47 0.73 15.14
CA ARG A 98 -7.35 1.35 16.48
C ARG A 98 -6.68 2.73 16.45
N ALA A 99 -5.80 2.98 15.49
CA ALA A 99 -5.21 4.30 15.26
C ALA A 99 -6.16 5.29 14.54
N GLY A 100 -7.40 4.87 14.24
CA GLY A 100 -8.42 5.71 13.62
C GLY A 100 -8.38 5.70 12.08
N TYR A 101 -7.72 4.73 11.46
CA TYR A 101 -7.76 4.57 10.01
C TYR A 101 -9.03 3.86 9.54
N HIS A 102 -9.60 4.34 8.44
CA HIS A 102 -10.52 3.55 7.64
C HIS A 102 -9.73 2.62 6.70
N VAL A 103 -9.77 1.31 6.95
CA VAL A 103 -9.03 0.31 6.16
C VAL A 103 -9.96 -0.40 5.19
N LYS A 104 -9.71 -0.26 3.89
CA LYS A 104 -10.44 -0.91 2.80
C LYS A 104 -9.57 -1.96 2.12
N LEU A 105 -10.16 -3.11 1.81
CA LEU A 105 -9.55 -4.15 0.97
C LEU A 105 -10.27 -4.15 -0.38
N ILE A 106 -9.52 -4.13 -1.46
CA ILE A 106 -10.00 -4.35 -2.83
C ILE A 106 -9.30 -5.60 -3.32
N PHE A 107 -10.05 -6.64 -3.65
CA PHE A 107 -9.50 -7.90 -4.17
C PHE A 107 -9.86 -8.04 -5.64
N LEU A 108 -8.87 -8.34 -6.47
CA LEU A 108 -9.00 -8.55 -7.92
C LEU A 108 -8.60 -9.99 -8.27
#